data_AF-A0A158S0E5-F1
#
_entry.id   AF-A0A158S0E5-F1
#
_cell.length_a   1.000
_cell.length_b   1.000
_cell.length_c   1.000
_cell.angle_alpha   90.00
_cell.angle_beta   90.00
_cell.angle_gamma   90.00
#
_symmetry.space_group_name_H-M   'P 1'
#
loop_
_entity.id
_entity.type
_entity.pdbx_description
1 polymer ?
#
loop_
_entity_poly.entity_id
_entity_poly.type
_entity_poly.pdbx_seq_one_letter_code
_entity_poly.pdbx_strand_id
1 'polypeptide(L)' 'MEEIRDAIYYEQLARYARQLAARHEDALAARHLRETALKHERKARKLRRAEAKALEGKRPRYRWAFWRD' A
#
# COMPACT_ATOMS: atom_id res chain seq x y z
N MET A 1 -1.79 -11.70 17.91
CA MET A 1 -0.96 -10.82 17.07
C MET A 1 -1.85 -10.19 16.04
N GLU A 2 -1.91 -8.87 15.99
CA GLU A 2 -2.67 -8.15 14.96
C GLU A 2 -2.02 -8.41 13.60
N GLU A 3 -2.79 -8.89 12.62
CA GLU A 3 -2.24 -9.17 11.29
C GLU A 3 -1.73 -7.87 10.65
N ILE A 4 -0.40 -7.72 10.54
CA ILE A 4 0.29 -6.59 9.91
C ILE A 4 0.11 -6.65 8.39
N ARG A 5 -1.14 -6.50 7.93
CA ARG A 5 -1.51 -6.41 6.50
C ARG A 5 -1.64 -4.95 6.08
N ASP A 6 -0.61 -4.17 6.37
CA ASP A 6 -0.53 -2.75 6.04
C ASP A 6 -0.12 -2.52 4.58
N ALA A 7 -0.05 -1.25 4.16
CA ALA A 7 0.34 -0.92 2.79
C ALA A 7 1.74 -1.46 2.42
N ILE A 8 2.68 -1.43 3.37
CA ILE A 8 4.07 -1.84 3.17
C ILE A 8 4.15 -3.34 2.90
N TYR A 9 3.39 -4.15 3.65
CA TYR A 9 3.31 -5.59 3.44
C TYR A 9 2.91 -5.93 2.00
N TYR A 10 1.86 -5.30 1.48
CA TYR A 10 1.41 -5.54 0.11
C TYR A 10 2.39 -5.00 -0.95
N GLU A 11 3.15 -3.95 -0.66
CA GLU A 11 4.23 -3.48 -1.55
C GLU A 11 5.37 -4.50 -1.64
N GLN A 12 5.74 -5.12 -0.52
CA GLN A 12 6.76 -6.17 -0.50
C GLN A 12 6.30 -7.39 -1.29
N LEU A 13 5.04 -7.82 -1.13
CA LEU A 13 4.48 -8.92 -1.92
C LEU A 13 4.44 -8.59 -3.42
N ALA A 14 4.07 -7.36 -3.79
CA ALA A 14 4.09 -6.93 -5.18
C ALA A 14 5.51 -7.00 -5.78
N ARG A 15 6.50 -6.48 -5.05
CA ARG A 15 7.91 -6.51 -5.47
C ARG A 15 8.41 -7.95 -5.62
N TYR A 16 8.11 -8.81 -4.65
CA TYR A 16 8.51 -10.21 -4.69
C TYR A 16 7.88 -10.95 -5.87
N ALA A 17 6.58 -10.77 -6.10
CA ALA A 17 5.89 -11.39 -7.24
C ALA A 17 6.47 -10.93 -8.59
N ARG A 18 6.90 -9.67 -8.73
CA ARG A 18 7.60 -9.19 -9.94
C ARG A 18 8.97 -9.85 -10.11
N GLN A 19 9.74 -9.94 -9.04
CA GLN A 19 11.07 -10.60 -9.07
C GLN A 19 10.94 -12.07 -9.44
N LEU A 20 9.95 -12.76 -8.87
CA LEU A 20 9.68 -14.17 -9.19
C LEU A 20 9.22 -14.31 -10.64
N ALA A 21 8.32 -13.46 -11.12
CA ALA A 21 7.86 -13.48 -12.51
C ALA A 21 8.99 -13.25 -13.53
N ALA A 22 10.00 -12.46 -13.18
CA ALA A 22 11.16 -12.19 -14.04
C ALA A 22 12.11 -13.38 -14.16
N ARG A 23 12.10 -14.30 -13.18
CA ARG A 23 12.96 -15.48 -13.11
C ARG A 23 12.25 -16.77 -13.52
N HIS A 24 10.94 -16.71 -13.77
CA HIS A 24 10.13 -17.89 -14.07
C HIS A 24 10.20 -18.22 -15.55
N GLU A 25 10.44 -19.49 -15.88
CA GLU A 25 10.59 -19.95 -17.28
C GLU A 25 9.23 -20.19 -17.95
N ASP A 26 8.24 -20.69 -17.20
CA ASP A 26 6.87 -20.81 -17.70
C ASP A 26 6.19 -19.44 -17.87
N ALA A 27 5.79 -19.14 -19.10
CA ALA A 27 5.12 -17.90 -19.49
C ALA A 27 3.75 -17.71 -18.82
N LEU A 28 2.98 -18.78 -18.59
CA LEU A 28 1.67 -18.69 -17.93
C LEU A 28 1.85 -18.36 -16.45
N ALA A 29 2.76 -19.07 -15.77
CA ALA A 29 3.13 -18.77 -14.39
C ALA A 29 3.67 -17.34 -14.24
N ALA A 30 4.56 -16.90 -15.13
CA ALA A 30 5.08 -15.54 -15.14
C ALA A 30 3.96 -14.49 -15.31
N ARG A 31 2.97 -14.75 -16.17
CA ARG A 31 1.79 -13.89 -16.33
C ARG A 31 0.95 -13.83 -15.06
N HIS A 32 0.64 -14.96 -14.44
CA HIS A 32 -0.11 -14.99 -13.20
C HIS A 32 0.59 -14.28 -12.04
N LEU A 33 1.92 -14.38 -11.96
CA LEU A 33 2.72 -13.67 -10.98
C LEU A 33 2.68 -12.15 -11.22
N ARG A 34 2.74 -11.69 -12.48
CA ARG A 34 2.57 -10.27 -12.83
C ARG A 34 1.19 -9.75 -12.45
N GLU A 35 0.13 -10.52 -12.74
CA GLU A 35 -1.25 -10.17 -12.35
C GLU A 35 -1.39 -10.11 -10.82
N THR A 36 -0.76 -11.04 -10.11
CA THR A 36 -0.73 -11.06 -8.64
C THR A 36 -0.01 -9.84 -8.08
N ALA A 37 1.14 -9.46 -8.67
CA ALA A 37 1.83 -8.23 -8.30
C ALA A 37 0.92 -7.00 -8.44
N LEU A 38 0.20 -6.87 -9.56
CA LEU A 38 -0.74 -5.77 -9.79
C LEU A 38 -1.88 -5.74 -8.75
N LYS A 39 -2.40 -6.91 -8.34
CA LYS A 39 -3.41 -7.00 -7.29
C LYS A 39 -2.87 -6.46 -5.96
N HIS A 40 -1.64 -6.82 -5.60
CA HIS A 40 -1.00 -6.33 -4.38
C HIS A 40 -0.73 -4.81 -4.43
N GLU A 41 -0.25 -4.27 -5.55
CA GLU A 41 -0.06 -2.82 -5.71
C GLU A 41 -1.37 -2.04 -5.56
N ARG A 42 -2.45 -2.54 -6.16
CA ARG A 42 -3.78 -1.93 -6.02
C ARG A 42 -4.23 -1.94 -4.56
N LYS A 43 -3.99 -3.04 -3.84
CA LYS A 43 -4.31 -3.15 -2.42
C LYS A 43 -3.49 -2.19 -1.56
N ALA A 44 -2.17 -2.12 -1.76
CA ALA A 44 -1.30 -1.17 -1.08
C ALA A 44 -1.74 0.28 -1.30
N ARG A 45 -2.03 0.67 -2.55
CA ARG A 45 -2.57 2.00 -2.87
C ARG A 45 -3.88 2.30 -2.15
N LYS A 46 -4.79 1.31 -2.05
CA LYS A 46 -6.05 1.47 -1.32
C LYS A 46 -5.80 1.68 0.18
N LEU A 47 -4.86 0.96 0.77
CA LEU A 47 -4.50 1.09 2.18
C LEU A 47 -3.86 2.45 2.46
N ARG A 48 -2.87 2.89 1.67
CA ARG A 48 -2.29 4.23 1.83
C ARG A 48 -3.33 5.35 1.74
N ARG A 49 -4.30 5.23 0.83
CA ARG A 49 -5.41 6.20 0.73
C ARG A 49 -6.29 6.20 1.97
N ALA A 50 -6.58 5.02 2.53
CA ALA A 50 -7.34 4.90 3.76
C ALA A 50 -6.58 5.48 4.97
N GLU A 51 -5.28 5.20 5.08
CA GLU A 51 -4.39 5.75 6.10
C GLU A 51 -4.31 7.27 6.01
N ALA A 52 -4.11 7.82 4.80
CA ALA A 52 -4.08 9.27 4.57
C ALA A 52 -5.40 9.94 4.97
N LYS A 53 -6.55 9.35 4.59
CA LYS A 53 -7.88 9.84 4.98
C LYS A 53 -8.09 9.79 6.50
N ALA A 54 -7.64 8.72 7.15
CA ALA A 54 -7.72 8.58 8.60
C ALA A 54 -6.85 9.63 9.32
N LEU A 55 -5.67 9.95 8.77
CA LEU A 55 -4.79 11.01 9.29
C LEU A 55 -5.39 12.40 9.09
N GLU A 56 -6.02 12.67 7.94
CA GLU A 56 -6.70 13.94 7.67
C GLU A 56 -7.86 14.19 8.65
N GLY A 57 -8.69 13.16 8.91
CA GLY A 57 -9.77 13.25 9.91
C GLY A 57 -9.28 13.39 11.35
N LYS A 58 -8.04 13.01 11.64
CA LYS A 58 -7.40 13.14 12.96
C LYS A 58 -6.59 14.42 13.14
N ARG A 59 -6.42 15.26 12.10
CA ARG A 59 -5.78 16.58 12.27
C ARG A 59 -6.70 17.44 13.14
N PRO A 60 -6.31 17.79 14.37
CA PRO A 60 -7.14 18.64 15.18
C PRO A 60 -7.17 20.02 14.51
N ARG A 61 -8.37 20.57 14.30
CA ARG A 61 -8.56 21.95 13.82
C ARG A 61 -8.19 22.94 14.93
N TYR A 62 -7.01 22.83 15.53
CA TYR A 62 -6.46 23.90 16.34
C TYR A 62 -6.04 25.02 15.40
N ARG A 63 -7.05 25.79 14.99
CA ARG A 63 -6.94 27.14 14.49
C ARG A 63 -6.36 27.92 15.65
N TRP A 64 -5.06 28.16 15.61
CA TRP A 64 -4.35 29.01 16.55
C TRP A 64 -4.97 30.41 16.49
N ALA A 65 -5.95 30.65 17.36
CA ALA A 65 -6.37 31.98 17.78
C ALA A 65 -5.47 32.32 18.97
N PHE A 66 -4.23 32.69 18.68
CA PHE A 66 -3.36 33.28 19.66
C PHE A 66 -2.56 34.38 18.98
N TRP A 67 -2.59 35.56 19.60
CA TRP A 67 -1.89 36.81 19.28
C TRP A 67 -2.57 37.77 18.30
N ARG A 68 -3.33 38.72 18.86
CA ARG A 68 -2.97 40.15 18.89
C ARG A 68 -3.92 40.88 19.83
N ASP A 69 -3.41 41.18 21.03
CA ASP A 69 -3.80 42.39 21.78
C ASP A 69 -3.31 43.64 21.03
#